data_AF-A0A382L4E4-F1
#
_entry.id   AF-A0A382L4E4-F1
#
_cell.length_a   1.000
_cell.length_b   1.000
_cell.length_c   1.000
_cell.angle_alpha   90.00
_cell.angle_beta   90.00
_cell.angle_gamma   90.00
#
_symmetry.space_group_name_H-M   'P 1'
#
loop_
_entity.id
_entity.type
_entity.pdbx_description
1 polymer ?
#
loop_
_entity_poly.entity_id
_entity_poly.type
_entity_poly.pdbx_seq_one_letter_code
_entity_poly.pdbx_strand_id
1 'polypeptide(L)'
;MFTFAQISDFHITTSKDLISQLRTDDHLRVMVSHLNNLGETPAFVLCTGDLVDTGGAEEYDLLAEILSNLRMPYYFIPGNHDEREAMRQAFPNHGYLSGHDGYMQYEIEDYEPRLIGLDT
;
A
#
# COMPACT_ATOMS: atom_id res chain seq x y z
N MET A 1 22.12 10.32 0.39
CA MET A 1 21.22 10.14 -0.76
C MET A 1 20.59 8.77 -0.60
N PHE A 2 19.27 8.69 -0.69
CA PHE A 2 18.54 7.42 -0.57
C PHE A 2 17.79 7.17 -1.88
N THR A 3 17.39 5.91 -2.08
CA THR A 3 16.44 5.51 -3.11
C THR A 3 15.14 5.10 -2.44
N PHE A 4 14.02 5.30 -3.13
CA PHE A 4 12.71 4.80 -2.71
C PHE A 4 12.04 4.15 -3.92
N ALA A 5 11.12 3.23 -3.66
CA ALA A 5 10.26 2.67 -4.70
C ALA A 5 8.88 3.31 -4.61
N GLN A 6 8.25 3.55 -5.76
CA GLN A 6 6.83 3.94 -5.82
C GLN A 6 6.10 2.95 -6.72
N ILE A 7 5.01 2.43 -6.21
CA ILE A 7 4.12 1.45 -6.84
C ILE A 7 2.67 1.89 -6.58
N SER A 8 1.75 1.52 -7.46
CA SER A 8 0.37 2.03 -7.44
C SER A 8 -0.59 1.01 -8.04
N ASP A 9 -1.88 1.17 -7.77
CA ASP A 9 -2.99 0.50 -8.45
C ASP A 9 -2.87 -1.04 -8.39
N PHE A 10 -2.80 -1.57 -7.18
CA PHE A 10 -2.66 -3.02 -7.00
C PHE A 10 -3.94 -3.77 -7.37
N HIS A 11 -5.11 -3.16 -7.13
CA HIS A 11 -6.42 -3.80 -7.30
C HIS A 11 -6.45 -5.22 -6.72
N ILE A 12 -6.00 -5.37 -5.46
CA ILE A 12 -6.10 -6.66 -4.77
C ILE A 12 -7.57 -7.00 -4.60
N THR A 13 -7.94 -8.21 -5.00
CA THR A 13 -9.30 -8.72 -4.84
C THR A 13 -9.32 -10.18 -4.38
N THR A 14 -10.32 -10.51 -3.57
CA THR A 14 -10.68 -11.88 -3.21
C THR A 14 -11.86 -12.41 -4.03
N SER A 15 -12.42 -11.58 -4.91
CA SER A 15 -13.48 -11.96 -5.84
C SER A 15 -13.01 -13.09 -6.76
N LYS A 16 -13.97 -13.84 -7.32
CA LYS A 16 -13.73 -14.89 -8.33
C LYS A 16 -14.17 -14.46 -9.73
N ASP A 17 -14.31 -13.16 -9.93
CA ASP A 17 -14.74 -12.56 -11.19
C ASP A 17 -13.58 -12.41 -12.19
N LEU A 18 -13.81 -11.66 -13.27
CA LEU A 18 -12.82 -11.46 -14.32
C LEU A 18 -11.55 -10.77 -13.82
N ILE A 19 -11.62 -9.94 -12.76
CA ILE A 19 -10.46 -9.24 -12.19
C ILE A 19 -9.57 -10.25 -11.46
N SER A 20 -10.13 -11.25 -10.79
CA SER A 20 -9.36 -12.36 -10.22
C SER A 20 -8.51 -13.12 -11.27
N GLN A 21 -8.94 -13.13 -12.53
CA GLN A 21 -8.18 -13.75 -13.62
C GLN A 21 -6.91 -12.97 -14.00
N LEU A 22 -6.83 -11.70 -13.59
CA LEU A 22 -5.62 -10.88 -13.76
C LEU A 22 -4.54 -11.22 -12.71
N ARG A 23 -4.87 -12.01 -11.68
CA ARG A 23 -3.93 -12.51 -10.67
C ARG A 23 -3.11 -11.37 -10.03
N THR A 24 -3.81 -10.31 -9.63
CA THR A 24 -3.20 -9.09 -9.07
C THR A 24 -2.41 -9.38 -7.79
N ASP A 25 -2.87 -10.33 -6.99
CA ASP A 25 -2.17 -10.85 -5.83
C ASP A 25 -0.83 -11.53 -6.18
N ASP A 26 -0.81 -12.37 -7.22
CA ASP A 26 0.44 -12.99 -7.69
C ASP A 26 1.43 -11.95 -8.23
N HIS A 27 0.94 -10.96 -8.98
CA HIS A 27 1.79 -9.86 -9.44
C HIS A 27 2.36 -9.05 -8.28
N LEU A 28 1.55 -8.78 -7.24
CA LEU A 28 2.03 -8.08 -6.05
C LEU A 28 3.07 -8.92 -5.30
N ARG A 29 2.88 -10.24 -5.16
CA ARG A 29 3.88 -11.15 -4.55
C ARG A 29 5.19 -11.18 -5.34
N VAL A 30 5.14 -11.16 -6.68
CA VAL A 30 6.33 -11.06 -7.54
C VAL A 30 7.02 -9.71 -7.34
N MET A 31 6.26 -8.62 -7.27
CA MET A 31 6.81 -7.28 -7.01
C MET A 31 7.49 -7.21 -5.63
N VAL A 32 6.84 -7.70 -4.57
CA VAL A 32 7.43 -7.76 -3.22
C VAL A 32 8.74 -8.56 -3.24
N SER A 33 8.73 -9.70 -3.92
CA SER A 33 9.94 -10.52 -4.09
C SER A 33 11.02 -9.78 -4.86
N HIS A 34 10.67 -9.03 -5.91
CA HIS A 34 11.61 -8.24 -6.68
C HIS A 34 12.26 -7.14 -5.83
N LEU A 35 11.46 -6.32 -5.13
CA LEU A 35 11.97 -5.25 -4.26
C LEU A 35 12.90 -5.79 -3.16
N ASN A 36 12.56 -6.93 -2.57
CA ASN A 36 13.38 -7.59 -1.55
C ASN A 36 14.72 -8.13 -2.07
N ASN A 37 14.90 -8.26 -3.39
CA ASN A 37 16.10 -8.80 -4.03
C ASN A 37 16.84 -7.77 -4.91
N LEU A 38 16.48 -6.48 -4.83
CA LEU A 38 17.27 -5.42 -5.45
C LEU A 38 18.69 -5.38 -4.87
N GLY A 39 19.68 -5.06 -5.72
CA GLY A 39 21.08 -4.93 -5.29
C GLY A 39 21.29 -3.81 -4.27
N GLU A 40 20.40 -2.82 -4.25
CA GLU A 40 20.30 -1.77 -3.24
C GLU A 40 18.86 -1.76 -2.70
N THR A 41 18.71 -1.89 -1.39
CA THR A 41 17.38 -1.87 -0.73
C THR A 41 16.85 -0.45 -0.66
N PRO A 42 15.65 -0.16 -1.21
CA PRO A 42 15.02 1.14 -1.06
C PRO A 42 14.82 1.49 0.42
N ALA A 43 14.95 2.76 0.77
CA ALA A 43 14.72 3.24 2.12
C ALA A 43 13.26 3.04 2.55
N PHE A 44 12.32 3.09 1.59
CA PHE A 44 10.90 2.80 1.77
C PHE A 44 10.21 2.56 0.43
N VAL A 45 8.97 2.10 0.50
CA VAL A 45 8.03 1.95 -0.63
C VAL A 45 6.85 2.90 -0.45
N LEU A 46 6.42 3.58 -1.51
CA LEU A 46 5.15 4.31 -1.56
C LEU A 46 4.15 3.52 -2.38
N CYS A 47 2.95 3.31 -1.83
CA CYS A 47 1.82 2.61 -2.42
C CYS A 47 0.71 3.64 -2.68
N THR A 48 0.53 4.10 -3.92
CA THR A 48 -0.12 5.39 -4.20
C THR A 48 -1.49 5.33 -4.86
N GLY A 49 -2.39 4.51 -4.34
CA GLY A 49 -3.80 4.47 -4.75
C GLY A 49 -4.26 3.10 -5.23
N ASP A 50 -5.58 2.90 -5.20
CA ASP A 50 -6.31 1.70 -5.61
C ASP A 50 -5.63 0.41 -5.15
N LEU A 51 -5.43 0.32 -3.83
CA LEU A 51 -4.71 -0.77 -3.19
C LEU A 51 -5.53 -2.07 -3.21
N VAL A 52 -6.85 -1.95 -3.05
CA VAL A 52 -7.83 -3.02 -3.21
C VAL A 52 -8.85 -2.65 -4.28
N ASP A 53 -9.60 -3.64 -4.78
CA ASP A 53 -10.53 -3.42 -5.88
C ASP A 53 -11.93 -2.94 -5.44
N THR A 54 -12.41 -3.35 -4.27
CA THR A 54 -13.79 -3.04 -3.83
C THR A 54 -13.88 -2.37 -2.46
N GLY A 55 -12.75 -2.20 -1.78
CA GLY A 55 -12.70 -1.66 -0.41
C GLY A 55 -13.07 -2.69 0.65
N GLY A 56 -13.15 -3.98 0.29
CA GLY A 56 -13.57 -5.05 1.20
C GLY A 56 -12.52 -5.39 2.23
N ALA A 57 -12.95 -5.69 3.47
CA ALA A 57 -12.04 -6.09 4.55
C ALA A 57 -11.18 -7.31 4.19
N GLU A 58 -11.76 -8.32 3.51
CA GLU A 58 -11.03 -9.51 3.08
C GLU A 58 -9.92 -9.19 2.04
N GLU A 59 -10.12 -8.16 1.21
CA GLU A 59 -9.11 -7.71 0.24
C GLU A 59 -7.95 -7.02 0.95
N TYR A 60 -8.25 -6.24 1.98
CA TYR A 60 -7.23 -5.64 2.84
C TYR A 60 -6.47 -6.67 3.68
N ASP A 61 -7.13 -7.72 4.17
CA ASP A 61 -6.47 -8.84 4.85
C ASP A 61 -5.46 -9.53 3.92
N LEU A 62 -5.86 -9.80 2.67
CA LEU A 62 -4.97 -10.36 1.66
C LEU A 62 -3.82 -9.40 1.32
N LEU A 63 -4.11 -8.11 1.14
CA LEU A 63 -3.09 -7.09 0.89
C LEU A 63 -2.07 -7.04 2.05
N ALA A 64 -2.53 -7.04 3.30
CA ALA A 64 -1.68 -7.03 4.48
C ALA A 64 -0.81 -8.28 4.57
N GLU A 65 -1.35 -9.46 4.25
CA GLU A 65 -0.58 -10.72 4.16
C GLU A 65 0.55 -10.64 3.13
N ILE A 66 0.28 -10.07 1.95
CA ILE A 66 1.29 -9.95 0.90
C ILE A 66 2.37 -8.94 1.32
N LEU A 67 1.96 -7.75 1.76
CA LEU A 67 2.87 -6.66 2.12
C LEU A 67 3.66 -6.92 3.41
N SER A 68 3.21 -7.82 4.29
CA SER A 68 3.99 -8.22 5.47
C SER A 68 5.33 -8.88 5.12
N ASN A 69 5.52 -9.28 3.86
CA ASN A 69 6.78 -9.83 3.36
C ASN A 69 7.78 -8.77 2.88
N LEU A 70 7.39 -7.49 2.76
CA LEU A 70 8.34 -6.41 2.45
C LEU A 70 9.35 -6.23 3.58
N ARG A 71 10.63 -6.11 3.23
CA ARG A 71 11.75 -5.98 4.21
C ARG A 71 12.09 -4.54 4.57
N MET A 72 11.36 -3.58 4.02
CA MET A 72 11.53 -2.15 4.22
C MET A 72 10.19 -1.49 4.57
N PRO A 73 10.19 -0.30 5.17
CA PRO A 73 8.96 0.45 5.44
C PRO A 73 8.16 0.70 4.17
N TYR A 74 6.83 0.73 4.28
CA TYR A 74 5.94 1.11 3.21
C TYR A 74 4.88 2.10 3.69
N TYR A 75 4.49 3.01 2.80
CA TYR A 75 3.52 4.05 3.09
C TYR A 75 2.40 4.08 2.06
N PHE A 76 1.19 4.39 2.50
CA PHE A 76 0.00 4.30 1.66
C PHE A 76 -0.67 5.65 1.43
N ILE A 77 -1.17 5.84 0.22
CA ILE A 77 -2.16 6.87 -0.11
C ILE A 77 -3.38 6.12 -0.69
N PRO A 78 -4.61 6.36 -0.19
CA PRO A 78 -5.79 5.68 -0.73
C PRO A 78 -6.16 6.23 -2.11
N GLY A 79 -6.72 5.38 -2.95
CA GLY A 79 -7.40 5.76 -4.19
C GLY A 79 -8.91 5.82 -4.05
N ASN A 80 -9.62 5.77 -5.18
CA ASN A 80 -11.07 5.82 -5.19
C ASN A 80 -11.72 4.46 -4.91
N HIS A 81 -11.00 3.35 -5.12
CA HIS A 81 -11.47 2.01 -4.75
C HIS A 81 -11.25 1.68 -3.26
N ASP A 82 -10.43 2.47 -2.57
CA ASP A 82 -10.06 2.23 -1.19
C ASP A 82 -11.10 2.74 -0.17
N GLU A 83 -11.40 1.90 0.82
CA GLU A 83 -12.24 2.27 1.96
C GLU A 83 -11.35 2.61 3.16
N ARG A 84 -11.45 3.86 3.63
CA ARG A 84 -10.51 4.42 4.61
C ARG A 84 -10.59 3.66 5.93
N GLU A 85 -11.77 3.32 6.41
CA GLU A 85 -11.90 2.68 7.70
C GLU A 85 -11.37 1.22 7.69
N ALA A 86 -11.69 0.45 6.66
CA ALA A 86 -11.17 -0.89 6.43
C ALA A 86 -9.64 -0.87 6.32
N MET A 87 -9.08 0.11 5.60
CA MET A 87 -7.65 0.30 5.50
C MET A 87 -6.99 0.61 6.86
N ARG A 88 -7.59 1.45 7.73
CA ARG A 88 -7.08 1.67 9.10
C ARG A 88 -7.09 0.39 9.92
N GLN A 89 -8.15 -0.40 9.81
CA GLN A 89 -8.33 -1.63 10.57
C GLN A 89 -7.31 -2.71 10.16
N ALA A 90 -7.00 -2.82 8.86
CA ALA A 90 -6.03 -3.77 8.35
C ALA A 90 -4.57 -3.38 8.64
N PHE A 91 -4.29 -2.08 8.79
CA PHE A 91 -2.94 -1.56 9.04
C PHE A 91 -2.82 -0.77 10.36
N PRO A 92 -3.09 -1.39 11.53
CA PRO A 92 -3.14 -0.69 12.82
C PRO A 92 -1.79 -0.12 13.27
N ASN A 93 -0.68 -0.65 12.73
CA ASN A 93 0.67 -0.14 13.00
C ASN A 93 1.03 1.10 12.17
N HIS A 94 0.19 1.48 11.20
CA HIS A 94 0.37 2.67 10.36
C HIS A 94 -0.33 3.87 11.00
N GLY A 95 0.21 4.34 12.13
CA GLY A 95 -0.41 5.40 12.95
C GLY A 95 -0.72 6.69 12.19
N TYR A 96 0.02 7.00 11.12
CA TYR A 96 -0.22 8.17 10.26
C TYR A 96 -1.57 8.12 9.52
N LEU A 97 -2.20 6.94 9.38
CA LEU A 97 -3.51 6.79 8.74
C LEU A 97 -4.68 7.29 9.60
N SER A 98 -4.45 7.59 10.89
CA SER A 98 -5.47 7.98 11.87
C SER A 98 -5.67 9.51 11.98
N GLY A 99 -5.08 10.30 11.08
CA GLY A 99 -4.73 11.70 11.37
C GLY A 99 -5.75 12.81 11.12
N HIS A 100 -6.80 12.64 10.31
CA HIS A 100 -7.61 13.78 9.87
C HIS A 100 -9.09 13.42 9.66
N ASP A 101 -9.98 14.43 9.75
CA ASP A 101 -11.45 14.34 9.64
C ASP A 101 -11.90 13.63 8.34
N GLY A 102 -11.90 12.29 8.34
CA GLY A 102 -12.25 11.46 7.20
C GLY A 102 -11.12 11.19 6.21
N TYR A 103 -10.21 12.15 5.99
CA TYR A 103 -9.11 12.04 5.04
C TYR A 103 -7.89 11.29 5.60
N MET A 104 -7.18 10.57 4.73
CA MET A 104 -5.88 9.93 5.03
C MET A 104 -4.70 10.72 4.46
N GLN A 105 -4.51 11.94 4.97
CA GLN A 105 -3.37 12.79 4.63
C GLN A 105 -2.35 12.80 5.76
N TYR A 106 -1.07 12.92 5.45
CA TYR A 106 -0.01 12.87 6.45
C TYR A 106 1.31 13.41 5.90
N GLU A 107 2.27 13.65 6.79
CA GLU A 107 3.65 13.97 6.45
C GLU A 107 4.61 12.90 6.96
N ILE A 108 5.72 12.70 6.23
CA ILE A 108 6.86 11.90 6.67
C ILE A 108 8.08 12.83 6.71
N GLU A 109 8.64 13.01 7.91
CA GLU A 109 9.78 13.91 8.15
C GLU A 109 11.10 13.15 8.43
N ASP A 110 11.07 11.81 8.46
CA ASP A 110 12.25 10.96 8.67
C ASP A 110 13.25 11.00 7.50
N TYR A 111 12.85 11.60 6.37
CA TYR A 111 13.63 11.69 5.14
C TYR A 111 13.77 13.14 4.68
N GLU A 112 14.86 13.43 3.95
CA GLU A 112 15.07 14.72 3.30
C GLU A 112 15.13 14.52 1.77
N PRO A 113 14.13 15.02 1.01
CA PRO A 113 13.09 15.98 1.41
C PRO A 113 11.93 15.37 2.22
N ARG A 114 11.17 16.23 2.93
CA ARG A 114 9.89 15.89 3.54
C ARG A 114 8.90 15.39 2.48
N LEU A 115 8.15 14.34 2.81
CA LEU A 115 7.12 13.75 1.97
C LEU A 115 5.74 14.12 2.52
N ILE A 116 4.78 14.37 1.62
CA ILE A 116 3.38 14.68 1.96
C ILE A 116 2.49 13.72 1.18
N GLY A 117 1.67 12.94 1.88
CA GLY A 117 0.60 12.12 1.31
C GLY A 117 -0.73 12.87 1.39
N LEU A 118 -1.46 12.95 0.28
CA LEU A 118 -2.76 13.63 0.20
C LEU A 118 -3.82 12.64 -0.30
N ASP A 119 -4.91 12.54 0.44
CA ASP A 119 -6.14 11.84 0.06
C ASP A 119 -7.02 12.81 -0.74
N THR A 120 -7.36 12.47 -2.01
CA THR A 120 -7.95 13.39 -3.01
C THR A 120 -9.39 13.06 -3.38
#